data_AF-A0A929FEB7-F1
#
_entry.id   AF-A0A929FEB7-F1
#
_cell.length_a   1.000
_cell.length_b   1.000
_cell.length_c   1.000
_cell.angle_alpha   90.00
_cell.angle_beta   90.00
_cell.angle_gamma   90.00
#
_symmetry.space_group_name_H-M   'P 1'
#
loop_
_entity.id
_entity.type
_entity.pdbx_description
1 polymer ?
#
loop_
_entity_poly.entity_id
_entity_poly.type
_entity_poly.pdbx_seq_one_letter_code
_entity_poly.pdbx_strand_id
1 'polypeptide(L)'
;MNTAHPDIVVVSPDKEYLIIVEVKLNDSISLRQRAVEQLKHLMASVGCSVGLAITGEHIVLLRDSLEKSHGESISVIGEAKLPACLLPSVDEQWRGSRELEFESRVQQWLEKLKQTSSLETLPNDLGELLGEPIIRLLQLGEIRAAGPRWSKVAS
;
A
#
# COMPACT_ATOMS: atom_id res chain seq x y z
N MET A 1 16.62 12.00 13.43
CA MET A 1 16.33 10.68 12.87
C MET A 1 15.33 10.90 11.76
N ASN A 2 15.63 10.49 10.53
CA ASN A 2 14.68 10.65 9.42
C ASN A 2 13.56 9.64 9.67
N THR A 3 12.39 10.10 10.11
CA THR A 3 11.24 9.23 10.31
C THR A 3 10.85 8.69 8.94
N ALA A 4 10.91 7.37 8.77
CA ALA A 4 10.35 6.75 7.58
C ALA A 4 8.87 7.15 7.51
N HIS A 5 8.45 7.67 6.37
CA HIS A 5 7.06 8.04 6.13
C HIS A 5 6.47 7.05 5.14
N PRO A 6 5.23 6.59 5.33
CA PRO A 6 4.55 5.78 4.34
C PRO A 6 4.42 6.55 3.02
N ASP A 7 4.36 5.82 1.92
CA ASP A 7 4.07 6.42 0.61
C ASP A 7 2.57 6.73 0.52
N ILE A 8 1.72 5.75 0.86
CA ILE A 8 0.26 5.89 0.89
C ILE A 8 -0.28 5.36 2.23
N VAL A 9 -1.33 5.98 2.74
CA VAL A 9 -2.02 5.58 3.98
C VAL A 9 -3.52 5.50 3.78
N VAL A 10 -4.13 4.60 4.56
CA VAL A 10 -5.57 4.47 4.73
C VAL A 10 -5.87 4.83 6.17
N VAL A 11 -6.65 5.89 6.38
CA VAL A 11 -6.84 6.49 7.70
C VAL A 11 -8.32 6.45 8.08
N SER A 12 -8.64 6.01 9.30
CA SER A 12 -10.00 5.99 9.81
C SER A 12 -10.55 7.41 10.02
N PRO A 13 -11.87 7.58 10.19
CA PRO A 13 -12.46 8.86 10.61
C PRO A 13 -11.84 9.39 11.91
N ASP A 14 -11.44 8.49 12.82
CA ASP A 14 -10.80 8.79 14.10
C ASP A 14 -9.30 9.11 14.00
N LYS A 15 -8.77 9.20 12.77
CA LYS A 15 -7.37 9.50 12.46
C LYS A 15 -6.35 8.40 12.78
N GLU A 16 -6.84 7.17 12.96
CA GLU A 16 -6.00 5.99 13.13
C GLU A 16 -5.57 5.38 11.79
N TYR A 17 -4.36 4.83 11.72
CA TYR A 17 -3.87 4.14 10.52
C TYR A 17 -4.51 2.75 10.40
N LEU A 18 -5.32 2.54 9.35
CA LEU A 18 -5.94 1.26 9.04
C LEU A 18 -5.05 0.38 8.17
N ILE A 19 -4.41 0.98 7.17
CA ILE A 19 -3.43 0.33 6.28
C ILE A 19 -2.33 1.35 5.98
N ILE A 20 -1.09 0.89 5.97
CA ILE A 20 0.03 1.65 5.41
C ILE A 20 0.59 0.92 4.19
N VAL A 21 1.01 1.69 3.17
CA VAL A 21 1.43 1.15 1.89
C VAL A 21 2.81 1.70 1.53
N GLU A 22 3.70 0.79 1.17
CA GLU A 22 5.04 1.08 0.64
C GLU A 22 5.06 0.74 -0.85
N VAL A 23 5.55 1.66 -1.67
CA VAL A 23 5.53 1.54 -3.13
C VAL A 23 6.95 1.60 -3.69
N LYS A 24 7.27 0.66 -4.58
CA LYS A 24 8.52 0.64 -5.35
C LYS A 24 8.23 0.34 -6.81
N LEU A 25 8.80 1.14 -7.72
CA LEU A 25 8.62 0.94 -9.16
C LEU A 25 9.24 -0.38 -9.67
N ASN A 26 10.35 -0.81 -9.06
CA ASN A 26 11.12 -1.97 -9.52
C ASN A 26 10.75 -3.23 -8.74
N ASP A 27 10.59 -4.32 -9.48
CA ASP A 27 10.11 -5.62 -8.99
C ASP A 27 11.22 -6.65 -8.70
N SER A 28 12.49 -6.23 -8.67
CA SER A 28 13.58 -7.17 -8.32
C SER A 28 13.35 -7.76 -6.92
N ILE A 29 13.68 -9.05 -6.77
CA ILE A 29 13.49 -9.80 -5.51
C ILE A 29 14.16 -9.08 -4.32
N SER A 30 15.36 -8.53 -4.52
CA SER A 30 16.10 -7.81 -3.48
C SER A 30 15.41 -6.51 -3.06
N LEU A 31 14.77 -5.79 -3.98
CA LEU A 31 14.00 -4.59 -3.65
C LEU A 31 12.69 -4.92 -2.95
N ARG A 32 12.02 -5.98 -3.37
CA ARG A 32 10.81 -6.48 -2.70
C ARG A 32 11.08 -6.87 -1.25
N GLN A 33 12.17 -7.61 -1.00
CA GLN A 33 12.62 -7.91 0.37
C GLN A 33 12.89 -6.64 1.17
N ARG A 34 13.57 -5.65 0.58
CA ARG A 34 13.82 -4.36 1.25
C ARG A 34 12.54 -3.58 1.54
N ALA A 35 11.58 -3.56 0.61
CA ALA A 35 10.29 -2.91 0.80
C ALA A 35 9.49 -3.57 1.94
N VAL A 36 9.49 -4.90 2.02
CA VAL A 36 8.88 -5.66 3.12
C VAL A 36 9.53 -5.31 4.46
N GLU A 37 10.86 -5.31 4.55
CA GLU A 37 11.55 -4.98 5.81
C GLU A 37 11.35 -3.50 6.21
N GLN A 38 11.38 -2.57 5.25
CA GLN A 38 11.07 -1.18 5.50
C GLN A 38 9.63 -1.00 6.02
N LEU A 39 8.68 -1.70 5.41
CA LEU A 39 7.28 -1.65 5.80
C LEU A 39 7.06 -2.24 7.21
N LYS A 40 7.73 -3.33 7.57
CA LYS A 40 7.69 -3.87 8.95
C LYS A 40 8.12 -2.83 9.98
N HIS A 41 9.27 -2.18 9.75
CA HIS A 41 9.75 -1.13 10.63
C HIS A 41 8.76 0.02 10.74
N LEU A 42 8.15 0.40 9.62
CA LEU A 42 7.16 1.46 9.59
C LEU A 42 5.88 1.09 10.35
N MET A 43 5.33 -0.10 10.10
CA MET A 43 4.17 -0.66 10.80
C MET A 43 4.38 -0.64 12.31
N ALA A 44 5.54 -1.13 12.77
CA ALA A 44 5.91 -1.14 14.18
C ALA A 44 6.02 0.28 14.77
N SER A 45 6.56 1.23 14.00
CA SER A 45 6.77 2.61 14.47
C SER A 45 5.47 3.41 14.59
N VAL A 46 4.50 3.15 13.71
CA VAL A 46 3.21 3.87 13.66
C VAL A 46 2.07 3.10 14.33
N GLY A 47 2.32 1.86 14.77
CA GLY A 47 1.30 1.02 15.40
C GLY A 47 0.21 0.52 14.44
N CYS A 48 0.51 0.39 13.14
CA CYS A 48 -0.47 -0.07 12.15
C CYS A 48 -0.38 -1.59 11.96
N SER A 49 -1.52 -2.28 12.08
CA SER A 49 -1.58 -3.74 12.05
C SER A 49 -1.62 -4.36 10.64
N VAL A 50 -1.83 -3.55 9.60
CA VAL A 50 -1.92 -4.01 8.21
C VAL A 50 -0.99 -3.19 7.32
N GLY A 51 -0.16 -3.88 6.54
CA GLY A 51 0.75 -3.28 5.60
C GLY A 51 0.62 -3.89 4.21
N LEU A 52 0.76 -3.07 3.17
CA LEU A 52 0.89 -3.52 1.79
C LEU A 52 2.22 -3.04 1.20
N ALA A 53 3.03 -3.95 0.69
CA ALA A 53 4.19 -3.61 -0.12
C ALA A 53 3.88 -3.87 -1.59
N ILE A 54 3.91 -2.83 -2.42
CA ILE A 54 3.65 -2.92 -3.85
C ILE A 54 4.94 -2.65 -4.61
N THR A 55 5.47 -3.67 -5.29
CA THR A 55 6.72 -3.59 -6.04
C THR A 55 6.50 -3.97 -7.49
N GLY A 56 6.49 -2.99 -8.40
CA GLY A 56 6.19 -3.19 -9.82
C GLY A 56 4.87 -3.95 -10.04
N GLU A 57 4.95 -5.24 -10.35
CA GLU A 57 3.78 -6.10 -10.61
C GLU A 57 3.47 -7.08 -9.47
N HIS A 58 3.97 -6.85 -8.26
CA HIS A 58 3.66 -7.68 -7.09
C HIS A 58 3.12 -6.85 -5.94
N ILE A 59 2.24 -7.50 -5.17
CA ILE A 59 1.71 -6.99 -3.91
C ILE A 59 1.96 -8.03 -2.83
N VAL A 60 2.47 -7.59 -1.68
CA VAL A 60 2.73 -8.41 -0.51
C VAL A 60 1.90 -7.86 0.64
N LEU A 61 1.10 -8.72 1.27
CA LEU A 61 0.30 -8.38 2.44
C LEU A 61 1.06 -8.75 3.71
N LEU A 62 1.20 -7.77 4.61
CA LEU A 62 1.76 -7.94 5.95
C LEU A 62 0.67 -7.73 6.99
N ARG A 63 0.75 -8.50 8.07
CA ARG A 63 -0.13 -8.33 9.23
C ARG A 63 0.66 -8.46 10.52
N ASP A 64 0.35 -7.58 11.46
CA ASP A 64 0.77 -7.67 12.85
C ASP A 64 -0.32 -8.38 13.68
N SER A 65 0.04 -9.42 14.42
CA SER A 65 -0.88 -10.03 15.40
C SER A 65 -1.04 -9.16 16.66
N LEU A 66 -0.16 -8.17 16.87
CA LEU A 66 -0.08 -7.30 18.04
C LEU A 66 0.19 -8.06 19.35
N GLU A 67 0.58 -9.33 19.27
CA GLU A 67 0.89 -10.18 20.43
C GLU A 67 2.29 -9.88 21.00
N LYS A 68 3.17 -9.26 20.20
CA LYS A 68 4.55 -8.94 20.57
C LYS A 68 4.85 -7.46 20.36
N SER A 69 5.77 -6.94 21.16
CA SER A 69 6.24 -5.56 21.04
C SER A 69 7.16 -5.37 19.83
N HIS A 70 7.32 -4.12 19.41
CA HIS A 70 8.33 -3.70 18.42
C HIS A 70 8.25 -4.39 17.05
N GLY A 71 7.06 -4.84 16.65
CA GLY A 71 6.83 -5.43 15.33
C GLY A 71 7.32 -6.86 15.15
N GLU A 72 7.73 -7.54 16.23
CA GLU A 72 8.16 -8.95 16.19
C GLU A 72 7.03 -9.92 15.80
N SER A 73 5.77 -9.47 15.90
CA SER A 73 4.59 -10.18 15.46
C SER A 73 4.19 -9.88 14.01
N ILE A 74 4.91 -9.01 13.30
CA ILE A 74 4.63 -8.69 11.90
C ILE A 74 5.13 -9.80 11.00
N SER A 75 4.22 -10.35 10.20
CA SER A 75 4.49 -11.44 9.28
C SER A 75 3.94 -11.15 7.89
N VAL A 76 4.55 -11.76 6.87
CA VAL A 76 4.01 -11.80 5.52
C VAL A 76 2.90 -12.85 5.50
N ILE A 77 1.70 -12.42 5.12
CA ILE A 77 0.51 -13.28 5.03
C ILE A 77 0.41 -13.92 3.64
N GLY A 78 0.81 -13.19 2.62
CA GLY A 78 0.79 -13.70 1.25
C GLY A 78 1.33 -12.69 0.25
N GLU A 79 1.41 -13.15 -0.98
CA GLU A 79 1.87 -12.39 -2.14
C GLU A 79 1.02 -12.77 -3.35
N ALA A 80 0.74 -11.79 -4.20
CA ALA A 80 0.01 -11.99 -5.45
C ALA A 80 0.59 -11.10 -6.55
N LYS A 81 0.25 -11.42 -7.80
CA LYS A 81 0.54 -10.53 -8.92
C LYS A 81 -0.45 -9.37 -8.93
N LEU A 82 0.07 -8.18 -9.19
CA LEU A 82 -0.68 -6.96 -9.50
C LEU A 82 -0.39 -6.58 -10.96
N PRO A 83 -1.16 -7.09 -11.93
CA PRO A 83 -0.95 -6.78 -13.34
C PRO A 83 -1.03 -5.27 -13.61
N ALA A 84 -0.10 -4.74 -14.39
CA ALA A 84 -0.08 -3.32 -14.73
C ALA A 84 -1.35 -2.82 -15.45
N CYS A 85 -2.16 -3.72 -16.03
CA CYS A 85 -3.45 -3.40 -16.64
C CYS A 85 -4.57 -3.06 -15.63
N LEU A 86 -4.41 -3.45 -14.36
CA LEU A 86 -5.34 -3.06 -13.29
C LEU A 86 -5.09 -1.62 -12.81
N LEU A 87 -3.85 -1.14 -12.97
CA LEU A 87 -3.46 0.21 -12.58
C LEU A 87 -4.02 1.24 -13.58
N PRO A 88 -4.73 2.28 -13.12
CA PRO A 88 -5.24 3.38 -13.95
C PRO A 88 -4.17 4.03 -14.84
N SER A 89 -4.60 4.87 -15.79
CA SER A 89 -3.67 5.64 -16.62
C SER A 89 -2.87 6.64 -15.78
N VAL A 90 -1.70 7.03 -16.28
CA VAL A 90 -0.84 8.02 -15.61
C VAL A 90 -1.57 9.35 -15.49
N ASP A 91 -1.52 9.95 -14.31
CA ASP A 91 -1.98 11.31 -14.09
C ASP A 91 -0.99 12.30 -14.75
N GLU A 92 -1.50 13.22 -15.57
CA GLU A 92 -0.66 14.15 -16.33
C GLU A 92 0.18 15.04 -15.42
N GLN A 93 -0.29 15.32 -14.20
CA GLN A 93 0.43 16.16 -13.23
C GLN A 93 1.77 15.55 -12.79
N TRP A 94 1.93 14.22 -12.87
CA TRP A 94 3.17 13.53 -12.45
C TRP A 94 4.08 13.16 -13.62
N ARG A 95 3.71 13.55 -14.85
CA ARG A 95 4.42 13.16 -16.06
C ARG A 95 5.91 13.54 -15.99
N GLY A 96 6.77 12.55 -16.17
CA GLY A 96 8.22 12.70 -16.15
C GLY A 96 8.89 12.23 -14.84
N SER A 97 8.12 11.93 -13.79
CA SER A 97 8.61 11.32 -12.55
C SER A 97 8.04 9.92 -12.37
N ARG A 98 8.72 8.91 -12.93
CA ARG A 98 8.23 7.52 -12.95
C ARG A 98 7.85 6.96 -11.57
N GLU A 99 8.55 7.37 -10.51
CA GLU A 99 8.24 6.94 -9.15
C GLU A 99 6.90 7.52 -8.67
N LEU A 100 6.68 8.83 -8.85
CA LEU A 100 5.43 9.49 -8.46
C LEU A 100 4.26 9.07 -9.35
N GLU A 101 4.50 8.85 -10.64
CA GLU A 101 3.50 8.30 -11.55
C GLU A 101 3.01 6.93 -11.06
N PHE A 102 3.93 6.05 -10.66
CA PHE A 102 3.58 4.72 -10.19
C PHE A 102 2.86 4.77 -8.83
N GLU A 103 3.34 5.55 -7.88
CA GLU A 103 2.68 5.79 -6.59
C GLU A 103 1.25 6.33 -6.77
N SER A 104 1.06 7.34 -7.63
CA SER A 104 -0.26 7.90 -7.93
C SER A 104 -1.19 6.87 -8.57
N ARG A 105 -0.70 6.02 -9.48
CA ARG A 105 -1.51 4.95 -10.10
C ARG A 105 -1.91 3.91 -9.07
N VAL A 106 -1.02 3.56 -8.14
CA VAL A 106 -1.32 2.66 -7.02
C VAL A 106 -2.40 3.26 -6.12
N GLN A 107 -2.29 4.54 -5.76
CA GLN A 107 -3.31 5.21 -4.94
C GLN A 107 -4.68 5.19 -5.62
N GLN A 108 -4.76 5.60 -6.88
CA GLN A 108 -6.01 5.60 -7.65
C GLN A 108 -6.59 4.19 -7.81
N TRP A 109 -5.73 3.18 -7.97
CA TRP A 109 -6.16 1.79 -7.99
C TRP A 109 -6.81 1.37 -6.66
N LEU A 110 -6.21 1.73 -5.52
CA LEU A 110 -6.80 1.48 -4.19
C LEU A 110 -8.13 2.23 -4.00
N GLU A 111 -8.23 3.47 -4.49
CA GLU A 111 -9.47 4.27 -4.47
C GLU A 111 -10.58 3.66 -5.33
N LYS A 112 -10.24 3.11 -6.50
CA LYS A 112 -11.20 2.37 -7.33
C LYS A 112 -11.61 1.05 -6.67
N LEU A 113 -10.65 0.36 -6.05
CA LEU A 113 -10.89 -0.89 -5.34
C LEU A 113 -11.83 -0.67 -4.15
N LYS A 114 -11.67 0.43 -3.42
CA LYS A 114 -12.58 0.87 -2.35
C LYS A 114 -14.05 0.95 -2.81
N GLN A 115 -14.29 1.39 -4.04
CA GLN A 115 -15.64 1.56 -4.61
C GLN A 115 -16.24 0.25 -5.15
N THR A 116 -15.44 -0.82 -5.21
CA THR A 116 -15.84 -2.06 -5.86
C THR A 116 -16.67 -2.93 -4.90
N SER A 117 -17.82 -3.40 -5.38
CA SER A 117 -18.74 -4.25 -4.61
C SER A 117 -18.42 -5.76 -4.68
N SER A 118 -17.57 -6.18 -5.62
CA SER A 118 -17.22 -7.60 -5.85
C SER A 118 -15.75 -7.75 -6.29
N LEU A 119 -15.04 -8.70 -5.67
CA LEU A 119 -13.66 -9.04 -6.02
C LEU A 119 -13.55 -10.00 -7.21
N GLU A 120 -14.67 -10.44 -7.79
CA GLU A 120 -14.70 -11.38 -8.93
C GLU A 120 -14.00 -10.84 -10.19
N THR A 121 -13.77 -9.53 -10.26
CA THR A 121 -13.04 -8.90 -11.37
C THR A 121 -11.53 -8.90 -11.19
N LEU A 122 -11.03 -9.26 -10.00
CA LEU A 122 -9.61 -9.41 -9.73
C LEU A 122 -9.13 -10.81 -10.12
N PRO A 123 -7.84 -10.95 -10.49
CA PRO A 123 -7.18 -12.26 -10.53
C PRO A 123 -7.39 -13.01 -9.21
N ASN A 124 -7.62 -14.33 -9.28
CA ASN A 124 -7.99 -15.15 -8.12
C ASN A 124 -7.00 -15.00 -6.95
N ASP A 125 -5.69 -15.04 -7.23
CA ASP A 125 -4.64 -14.86 -6.23
C ASP A 125 -4.70 -13.50 -5.54
N LEU A 126 -4.94 -12.44 -6.31
CA LEU A 126 -5.08 -11.08 -5.81
C LEU A 126 -6.39 -10.90 -5.01
N GLY A 127 -7.48 -11.50 -5.48
CA GLY A 127 -8.77 -11.50 -4.80
C GLY A 127 -8.72 -12.23 -3.46
N GLU A 128 -8.06 -13.40 -3.41
CA GLU A 128 -7.82 -14.16 -2.17
C GLU A 128 -6.91 -13.41 -1.20
N LEU A 129 -5.84 -12.80 -1.70
CA LEU A 129 -4.89 -12.05 -0.87
C LEU A 129 -5.56 -10.88 -0.14
N LEU A 130 -6.37 -10.09 -0.87
CA LEU A 130 -7.05 -8.93 -0.29
C LEU A 130 -8.26 -9.38 0.55
N GLY A 131 -9.09 -10.27 0.01
CA GLY A 131 -10.28 -10.79 0.68
C GLY A 131 -11.23 -9.72 1.21
N GLU A 132 -12.26 -10.11 1.97
CA GLU A 132 -13.18 -9.15 2.57
C GLU A 132 -12.51 -8.21 3.60
N PRO A 133 -11.62 -8.66 4.50
CA PRO A 133 -11.07 -7.80 5.55
C PRO A 133 -10.32 -6.57 5.03
N ILE A 134 -9.45 -6.73 4.01
CA ILE A 134 -8.68 -5.61 3.47
C ILE A 134 -9.61 -4.63 2.73
N ILE A 135 -10.58 -5.14 1.99
CA ILE A 135 -11.58 -4.32 1.29
C ILE A 135 -12.41 -3.50 2.28
N ARG A 136 -12.82 -4.10 3.40
CA ARG A 136 -13.53 -3.36 4.46
C ARG A 136 -12.70 -2.23 5.02
N LEU A 137 -11.40 -2.45 5.29
CA LEU A 137 -10.50 -1.40 5.75
C LEU A 137 -10.37 -0.25 4.74
N LEU A 138 -10.26 -0.57 3.44
CA LEU A 138 -10.25 0.42 2.37
C LEU A 138 -11.57 1.21 2.30
N GLN A 139 -12.71 0.55 2.47
CA GLN A 139 -14.04 1.17 2.50
C GLN A 139 -14.22 2.13 3.69
N LEU A 140 -13.74 1.74 4.86
CA LEU A 140 -13.85 2.52 6.09
C LEU A 140 -12.91 3.73 6.12
N GLY A 141 -11.75 3.65 5.45
CA GLY A 141 -10.73 4.67 5.52
C GLY A 141 -10.71 5.68 4.38
N GLU A 142 -10.13 6.84 4.64
CA GLU A 142 -9.67 7.79 3.63
C GLU A 142 -8.30 7.37 3.11
N ILE A 143 -8.17 7.22 1.79
CA ILE A 143 -6.91 6.86 1.12
C ILE A 143 -6.21 8.16 0.71
N ARG A 144 -4.95 8.33 1.08
CA ARG A 144 -4.16 9.52 0.71
C ARG A 144 -2.66 9.23 0.70
N ALA A 145 -1.93 9.97 -0.12
CA ALA A 145 -0.47 10.00 -0.04
C ALA A 145 -0.02 10.53 1.34
N ALA A 146 1.03 9.95 1.89
CA ALA A 146 1.57 10.32 3.20
C ALA A 146 2.85 11.18 3.13
N GLY A 147 3.47 11.29 1.96
CA GLY A 147 4.67 12.11 1.76
C GLY A 147 4.38 13.57 1.34
N PRO A 148 5.19 14.56 1.77
CA PRO A 148 5.12 15.95 1.29
C PRO A 148 5.49 16.11 -0.20
N ARG A 149 5.87 15.01 -0.87
CA ARG A 149 6.23 14.97 -2.29
C ARG A 149 5.07 15.43 -3.18
N TRP A 150 3.83 15.23 -2.74
CA TRP A 150 2.65 15.70 -3.46
C TRP A 150 2.40 17.21 -3.23
N SER A 151 2.73 17.72 -2.04
CA SER A 151 2.52 19.14 -1.68
C SER A 151 3.57 20.09 -2.27
N LYS A 152 4.77 19.62 -2.59
CA LYS A 152 5.86 20.48 -3.10
C LYS A 152 5.75 20.88 -4.58
N VAL A 153 4.83 20.29 -5.33
CA VAL A 153 4.68 20.52 -6.78
C VAL A 153 3.39 21.26 -7.13
N ALA A 154 2.49 21.43 -6.15
CA ALA A 154 1.26 22.23 -6.29
C ALA A 154 1.45 23.72 -5.96
N SER A 155 2.68 24.25 -6.01
CA SER A 155 3.00 25.68 -5.81
C SER A 155 3.65 26.27 -7.05
#